data_AF-A0A6J3I140-F1
#
_entry.id   AF-A0A6J3I140-F1
#
_cell.length_a   1.000
_cell.length_b   1.000
_cell.length_c   1.000
_cell.angle_alpha   90.00
_cell.angle_beta   90.00
_cell.angle_gamma   90.00
#
_symmetry.space_group_name_H-M   'P 1'
#
loop_
_entity.id
_entity.type
_entity.pdbx_description
1 polymer ?
#
loop_
_entity_poly.entity_id
_entity_poly.type
_entity_poly.pdbx_seq_one_letter_code
_entity_poly.pdbx_strand_id
1 'polypeptide(L)'
;MDLNYRKQWDQYVKELYEQECNGETVVYWEVKYPFPMSNRDYVYLRQRRDLDVEGRKIHVVLAQSTSVPQLGERSGVIRVKQYKQSLVIESDGKKGSKVFMYYFDNPGGQIPSWLINWAAKNGVPNFLKDMARACQNYLKKT
;
A
#
# COMPACT_ATOMS: atom_id res chain seq x y z
N MET A 1 -3.72 -5.89 -8.51
CA MET A 1 -2.90 -4.66 -8.59
C MET A 1 -1.49 -5.07 -9.02
N ASP A 2 -0.76 -4.21 -9.72
CA ASP A 2 0.55 -4.57 -10.28
C ASP A 2 1.69 -4.38 -9.26
N LEU A 3 2.05 -5.45 -8.55
CA LEU A 3 3.15 -5.42 -7.57
C LEU A 3 4.52 -5.29 -8.23
N ASN A 4 4.67 -5.82 -9.45
CA ASN A 4 5.94 -5.75 -10.17
C ASN A 4 6.22 -4.31 -10.58
N TYR A 5 5.22 -3.61 -11.10
CA TYR A 5 5.35 -2.20 -11.40
C TYR A 5 5.56 -1.36 -10.14
N ARG A 6 4.84 -1.66 -9.04
CA ARG A 6 5.03 -0.95 -7.76
C ARG A 6 6.48 -0.98 -7.27
N LYS A 7 7.15 -2.13 -7.36
CA LYS A 7 8.57 -2.28 -7.01
C LYS A 7 9.52 -1.44 -7.87
N GLN A 8 9.13 -1.08 -9.10
CA GLN A 8 9.98 -0.32 -10.01
C GLN A 8 9.96 1.17 -9.71
N TRP A 9 8.80 1.75 -9.36
CA TRP A 9 8.67 3.20 -9.20
C TRP A 9 8.63 3.67 -7.74
N ASP A 10 8.17 2.83 -6.79
CA ASP A 10 8.06 3.24 -5.39
C ASP A 10 9.37 2.99 -4.62
N GLN A 11 10.09 4.08 -4.38
CA GLN A 11 11.36 4.08 -3.64
C GLN A 11 11.25 3.60 -2.19
N TYR A 12 10.07 3.66 -1.57
CA TYR A 12 9.86 3.25 -0.17
C TYR A 12 9.67 1.75 -0.01
N VAL A 13 9.45 1.01 -1.11
CA VAL A 13 9.41 -0.45 -1.08
C VAL A 13 10.82 -1.00 -0.86
N LYS A 14 11.00 -1.79 0.20
CA LYS A 14 12.20 -2.60 0.40
C LYS A 14 12.02 -3.97 -0.24
N GLU A 15 10.87 -4.60 -0.02
CA GLU A 15 10.51 -5.91 -0.55
C GLU A 15 8.98 -6.02 -0.68
N LEU A 16 8.48 -6.64 -1.75
CA LEU A 16 7.04 -6.73 -2.04
C LEU A 16 6.73 -7.93 -2.94
N TYR A 17 5.89 -8.84 -2.47
CA TYR A 17 5.44 -10.00 -3.24
C TYR A 17 4.10 -10.53 -2.76
N GLU A 18 3.49 -11.36 -3.60
CA GLU A 18 2.31 -12.16 -3.28
C GLU A 18 2.73 -13.63 -3.14
N GLN A 19 2.13 -14.33 -2.19
CA GLN A 19 2.34 -15.74 -1.96
C GLN A 19 1.02 -16.41 -1.60
N GLU A 20 0.74 -17.55 -2.22
CA GLU A 20 -0.38 -18.41 -1.83
C GLU A 20 -0.09 -19.10 -0.50
N CYS A 21 -0.93 -18.86 0.50
CA CYS A 21 -0.85 -19.47 1.82
C CYS A 21 -2.22 -20.06 2.16
N ASN A 22 -2.31 -21.38 2.31
CA ASN A 22 -3.54 -22.08 2.69
C ASN A 22 -4.75 -21.78 1.77
N GLY A 23 -4.51 -21.54 0.48
CA GLY A 23 -5.54 -21.21 -0.52
C GLY A 23 -5.95 -19.74 -0.57
N GLU A 24 -5.28 -18.87 0.19
CA GLU A 24 -5.45 -17.42 0.11
C GLU A 24 -4.17 -16.74 -0.41
N THR A 25 -4.34 -15.79 -1.32
CA THR A 25 -3.24 -14.91 -1.76
C THR A 25 -2.91 -13.90 -0.66
N VAL A 26 -1.74 -14.03 -0.05
CA VAL A 26 -1.22 -13.13 0.98
C VAL A 26 -0.19 -12.20 0.37
N VAL A 27 -0.24 -10.92 0.74
CA VAL A 27 0.75 -9.92 0.35
C VAL A 27 1.75 -9.74 1.48
N TYR A 28 3.04 -9.87 1.18
CA TYR A 28 4.14 -9.39 2.02
C TYR A 28 4.63 -8.05 1.48
N TRP A 29 4.77 -7.05 2.37
CA TRP A 29 5.33 -5.75 2.01
C TRP A 29 6.24 -5.23 3.13
N GLU A 30 7.51 -5.00 2.82
CA GLU A 30 8.44 -4.27 3.68
C GLU A 30 8.64 -2.82 3.21
N VAL A 31 8.44 -1.89 4.14
CA VAL A 31 8.54 -0.44 3.93
C VAL A 31 9.81 0.09 4.59
N LYS A 32 10.60 0.85 3.83
CA LYS A 32 11.79 1.54 4.30
C LYS A 32 11.41 2.64 5.29
N TYR A 33 12.01 2.61 6.47
CA TYR A 33 11.93 3.69 7.44
C TYR A 33 13.25 4.47 7.50
N PRO A 34 13.23 5.79 7.77
CA PRO A 34 14.45 6.55 7.95
C PRO A 34 15.29 6.03 9.13
N PHE A 35 16.57 5.76 8.90
CA PHE A 35 17.52 5.41 9.96
C PHE A 35 17.54 6.50 11.05
N PRO A 36 17.52 6.16 12.35
CA PRO A 36 17.78 4.85 12.96
C PRO A 36 16.55 3.96 13.17
N MET A 37 15.39 4.28 12.60
CA MET A 37 14.19 3.43 12.77
C MET A 37 14.28 2.16 11.93
N SER A 38 13.90 1.02 12.53
CA SER A 38 13.71 -0.23 11.80
C SER A 38 12.60 -0.11 10.76
N ASN A 39 12.77 -0.84 9.65
CA ASN A 39 11.70 -0.99 8.65
C ASN A 39 10.46 -1.62 9.28
N ARG A 40 9.31 -1.42 8.62
CA ARG A 40 8.06 -2.10 8.96
C ARG A 40 7.72 -3.10 7.88
N ASP A 41 7.32 -4.30 8.25
CA ASP A 41 6.74 -5.26 7.32
C ASP A 41 5.26 -5.54 7.63
N TYR A 42 4.53 -5.85 6.58
CA TYR A 42 3.11 -6.12 6.59
C TYR A 42 2.88 -7.48 5.95
N VAL A 43 2.04 -8.29 6.60
CA VAL A 43 1.48 -9.52 6.03
C VAL A 43 -0.02 -9.33 6.05
N TYR A 44 -0.65 -9.30 4.87
CA TYR A 44 -2.05 -8.89 4.77
C TYR A 44 -2.77 -9.55 3.59
N LEU A 45 -4.08 -9.75 3.77
CA LEU A 45 -4.98 -10.13 2.69
C LEU A 45 -5.39 -8.88 1.92
N ARG A 46 -5.54 -9.02 0.61
CA ARG A 46 -5.96 -7.93 -0.26
C ARG A 46 -6.97 -8.39 -1.28
N GLN A 47 -8.10 -7.71 -1.34
CA GLN A 47 -9.13 -7.98 -2.33
C GLN A 47 -9.49 -6.72 -3.10
N ARG A 48 -9.73 -6.88 -4.41
CA ARG A 48 -10.27 -5.85 -5.27
C ARG A 48 -11.66 -6.28 -5.73
N ARG A 49 -12.62 -5.36 -5.74
CA ARG A 49 -13.91 -5.50 -6.39
C ARG A 49 -14.19 -4.29 -7.25
N ASP A 50 -14.69 -4.55 -8.45
CA ASP A 50 -15.22 -3.51 -9.33
C ASP A 50 -16.74 -3.54 -9.16
N LEU A 51 -17.30 -2.42 -8.74
CA LEU A 51 -18.71 -2.25 -8.41
C LEU A 51 -19.37 -1.33 -9.44
N ASP A 52 -20.66 -1.58 -9.69
CA ASP A 52 -21.55 -0.67 -10.37
C ASP A 52 -22.62 -0.23 -9.37
N VAL A 53 -22.61 1.05 -9.00
CA VAL A 53 -23.56 1.63 -8.04
C VAL A 53 -24.30 2.76 -8.74
N GLU A 54 -25.56 2.51 -9.11
CA GLU A 54 -26.40 3.50 -9.79
C GLU A 54 -25.78 3.98 -11.11
N GLY A 55 -25.13 3.09 -11.87
CA GLY A 55 -24.44 3.41 -13.12
C GLY A 55 -23.04 3.99 -12.95
N ARG A 56 -22.55 4.12 -11.71
CA ARG A 56 -21.20 4.60 -11.40
C ARG A 56 -20.26 3.42 -11.23
N LYS A 57 -19.18 3.40 -12.02
CA LYS A 57 -18.12 2.41 -11.93
C LYS A 57 -17.15 2.77 -10.81
N ILE A 58 -17.13 1.95 -9.77
CA ILE A 58 -16.33 2.18 -8.55
C ILE A 58 -15.36 1.02 -8.38
N HIS A 59 -14.06 1.33 -8.27
CA HIS A 59 -13.04 0.34 -7.94
C HIS A 59 -12.76 0.39 -6.43
N VAL A 60 -13.03 -0.72 -5.73
CA VAL A 60 -12.79 -0.85 -4.30
C VAL A 60 -11.64 -1.82 -4.06
N VAL A 61 -10.68 -1.43 -3.23
CA VAL A 61 -9.63 -2.30 -2.72
C VAL A 61 -9.69 -2.30 -1.19
N LEU A 62 -9.79 -3.49 -0.61
CA LEU A 62 -9.73 -3.69 0.84
C LEU A 62 -8.47 -4.46 1.18
N ALA A 63 -7.83 -4.07 2.28
CA ALA A 63 -6.68 -4.76 2.82
C ALA A 63 -6.75 -4.84 4.35
N GLN A 64 -6.37 -5.99 4.90
CA GLN A 64 -6.35 -6.21 6.35
C GLN A 64 -5.23 -7.18 6.72
N SER A 65 -4.56 -6.94 7.85
CA SER A 65 -3.55 -7.83 8.40
C SER A 65 -4.05 -9.28 8.51
N THR A 66 -3.16 -10.21 8.18
CA THR A 66 -3.31 -11.63 8.46
C THR A 66 -2.00 -12.18 9.00
N SER A 67 -2.04 -13.36 9.59
CA SER A 67 -0.86 -14.07 10.07
C SER A 67 -0.87 -15.48 9.51
N VAL A 68 0.22 -15.85 8.83
CA VAL A 68 0.42 -17.20 8.28
C VAL A 68 1.76 -17.74 8.79
N PRO A 69 1.85 -19.00 9.24
CA PRO A 69 3.08 -19.58 9.78
C PRO A 69 4.28 -19.50 8.82
N GLN A 70 4.02 -19.49 7.51
CA GLN A 70 5.01 -19.39 6.44
C GLN A 70 5.73 -18.03 6.40
N LEU A 71 5.13 -16.98 6.97
CA LEU A 71 5.64 -15.60 6.97
C LEU A 71 5.79 -15.06 8.41
N GLY A 72 6.74 -15.67 9.13
CA GLY A 72 7.13 -15.25 10.48
C GLY A 72 7.74 -13.85 10.54
N GLU A 73 7.88 -13.31 11.76
CA GLU A 73 8.54 -12.02 12.00
C GLU A 73 10.04 -12.11 11.66
N ARG A 74 10.62 -11.00 11.18
CA ARG A 74 12.03 -10.94 10.77
C ARG A 74 12.82 -10.11 11.77
N SER A 75 13.98 -10.61 12.19
CA SER A 75 14.88 -9.85 13.06
C SER A 75 15.31 -8.52 12.39
N GLY A 76 15.26 -7.43 13.15
CA GLY A 76 15.59 -6.08 12.67
C GLY A 76 14.46 -5.35 11.92
N VAL A 77 13.30 -5.99 11.71
CA VAL A 77 12.12 -5.42 11.05
C VAL A 77 10.92 -5.52 12.01
N ILE A 78 10.11 -4.47 12.09
CA ILE A 78 8.95 -4.42 12.98
C ILE A 78 7.70 -4.89 12.23
N ARG A 79 7.09 -5.99 12.70
CA ARG A 79 5.83 -6.50 12.16
C ARG A 79 4.64 -5.65 12.55
N VAL A 80 3.94 -5.12 11.54
CA VAL A 80 2.66 -4.44 11.72
C VAL A 80 1.54 -5.48 11.81
N LYS A 81 1.11 -5.77 13.04
CA LYS A 81 0.09 -6.79 13.35
C LYS A 81 -1.34 -6.32 13.18
N GLN A 82 -1.57 -5.01 13.31
CA GLN A 82 -2.87 -4.39 13.18
C GLN A 82 -2.80 -3.42 12.01
N TYR A 83 -3.42 -3.77 10.89
CA TYR A 83 -3.52 -2.92 9.73
C TYR A 83 -4.86 -3.15 9.02
N LYS A 84 -5.50 -2.05 8.63
CA LYS A 84 -6.74 -2.02 7.85
C LYS A 84 -6.70 -0.84 6.89
N GLN A 85 -7.01 -1.09 5.63
CA GLN A 85 -7.10 -0.07 4.60
C GLN A 85 -8.30 -0.33 3.70
N SER A 86 -8.97 0.75 3.30
CA SER A 86 -9.91 0.72 2.18
C SER A 86 -9.59 1.85 1.22
N LEU A 87 -9.57 1.53 -0.07
CA LEU A 87 -9.35 2.46 -1.17
C LEU A 87 -10.54 2.37 -2.11
N VAL A 88 -11.11 3.52 -2.44
CA VAL A 88 -12.24 3.65 -3.36
C VAL A 88 -11.83 4.64 -4.44
N ILE A 89 -11.96 4.23 -5.70
CA ILE A 89 -11.58 5.03 -6.87
C ILE A 89 -12.79 5.10 -7.81
N GLU A 90 -13.13 6.32 -8.20
CA GLU A 90 -14.16 6.61 -9.20
C GLU A 90 -13.59 7.61 -10.23
N SER A 91 -14.19 7.69 -11.42
CA SER A 91 -13.88 8.77 -12.37
C SER A 91 -14.15 10.15 -11.77
N ASP A 92 -13.30 11.13 -12.09
CA ASP A 92 -13.57 12.54 -11.80
C ASP A 92 -14.51 13.20 -12.83
N GLY A 93 -14.98 12.43 -13.81
CA GLY A 93 -15.75 12.90 -14.97
C GLY A 93 -14.89 13.50 -16.09
N LYS A 94 -13.57 13.48 -15.94
CA LYS A 94 -12.59 14.03 -16.90
C LYS A 94 -11.57 12.95 -17.27
N LYS A 95 -10.27 13.25 -17.11
CA LYS A 95 -9.15 12.35 -17.42
C LYS A 95 -8.49 11.79 -16.14
N GLY A 96 -9.11 12.00 -14.98
CA GLY A 96 -8.55 11.66 -13.69
C GLY A 96 -9.45 10.73 -12.87
N SER A 97 -9.25 10.75 -11.57
CA SER A 97 -10.03 9.94 -10.63
C SER A 97 -10.25 10.70 -9.33
N LYS A 98 -11.44 10.52 -8.74
CA LYS A 98 -11.72 10.85 -7.35
C LYS A 98 -11.37 9.64 -6.50
N VAL A 99 -10.69 9.88 -5.39
CA VAL A 99 -10.17 8.82 -4.54
C VAL A 99 -10.56 9.09 -3.10
N PHE A 100 -11.06 8.06 -2.43
CA PHE A 100 -11.23 8.02 -0.98
C PHE A 100 -10.35 6.90 -0.42
N MET A 101 -9.60 7.20 0.64
CA MET A 101 -8.78 6.22 1.34
C MET A 101 -9.02 6.33 2.84
N TYR A 102 -9.32 5.21 3.46
CA TYR A 102 -9.25 5.01 4.91
C TYR A 102 -8.03 4.15 5.21
N TYR A 103 -7.25 4.55 6.21
CA TYR A 103 -6.03 3.85 6.61
C TYR A 103 -5.92 3.86 8.13
N PHE A 104 -5.62 2.69 8.69
CA PHE A 104 -5.25 2.53 10.08
C PHE A 104 -4.20 1.44 10.20
N ASP A 105 -3.15 1.70 10.96
CA ASP A 105 -2.22 0.68 11.42
C ASP A 105 -1.68 0.96 12.82
N ASN A 106 -1.13 -0.08 13.46
CA ASN A 106 -0.31 0.05 14.66
C ASN A 106 1.15 -0.19 14.26
N PRO A 107 1.99 0.87 14.19
CA PRO A 107 3.35 0.78 13.67
C PRO A 107 4.35 0.06 14.60
N GLY A 108 3.88 -0.48 15.74
CA GLY A 108 4.70 -1.26 16.67
C GLY A 108 5.74 -0.44 17.42
N GLY A 109 5.50 0.87 17.58
CA GLY A 109 6.40 1.80 18.26
C GLY A 109 5.92 3.24 18.10
N GLN A 110 6.57 4.17 18.81
CA GLN A 110 6.25 5.58 18.68
C GLN A 110 6.76 6.13 17.34
N ILE A 111 5.93 6.94 16.68
CA ILE A 111 6.32 7.69 15.49
C ILE A 111 6.74 9.10 15.93
N PRO A 112 8.02 9.48 15.76
CA PRO A 112 8.48 10.80 16.16
C PRO A 112 7.75 11.92 15.38
N SER A 113 7.45 13.04 16.04
CA SER A 113 6.77 14.18 15.41
C SER A 113 7.53 14.74 14.21
N TRP A 114 8.87 14.68 14.22
CA TRP A 114 9.68 15.10 13.07
C TRP A 114 9.41 14.24 11.83
N LEU A 115 9.12 12.94 12.00
CA LEU A 115 8.81 12.03 10.90
C LEU A 115 7.44 12.36 10.32
N ILE A 116 6.46 12.62 11.18
CA ILE A 116 5.12 13.06 10.76
C ILE A 116 5.23 14.36 9.95
N ASN A 117 6.00 15.32 10.44
CA ASN A 117 6.23 16.59 9.75
C ASN A 117 6.91 16.41 8.40
N TRP A 118 7.93 15.54 8.33
CA TRP A 118 8.59 15.23 7.06
C TRP A 118 7.64 14.54 6.07
N ALA A 119 6.82 13.59 6.54
CA ALA A 119 5.85 12.89 5.71
C ALA A 119 4.79 13.86 5.15
N ALA A 120 4.26 14.75 5.99
CA ALA A 120 3.25 15.73 5.58
C ALA A 120 3.81 16.77 4.59
N LYS A 121 5.03 17.26 4.82
CA LYS A 121 5.61 18.34 4.01
C LYS A 121 6.30 17.87 2.74
N ASN A 122 6.87 16.67 2.74
CA ASN A 122 7.74 16.19 1.65
C ASN A 122 7.36 14.78 1.19
N GLY A 123 7.24 13.83 2.12
CA GLY A 123 7.04 12.41 1.78
C GLY A 123 5.79 12.17 0.94
N VAL A 124 4.61 12.51 1.47
CA VAL A 124 3.32 12.31 0.79
C VAL A 124 3.20 13.13 -0.50
N PRO A 125 3.53 14.44 -0.55
CA PRO A 125 3.48 15.20 -1.79
C PRO A 125 4.36 14.61 -2.91
N ASN A 126 5.61 14.23 -2.59
CA ASN A 126 6.51 13.63 -3.58
C ASN A 126 6.01 12.24 -4.01
N PHE A 127 5.52 11.43 -3.07
CA PHE A 127 4.92 10.13 -3.38
C PHE A 127 3.74 10.26 -4.36
N LEU A 128 2.83 11.21 -4.15
CA LEU A 128 1.70 11.44 -5.06
C LEU A 128 2.17 11.89 -6.45
N LYS A 129 3.20 12.74 -6.52
CA LYS A 129 3.80 13.17 -7.78
C LYS A 129 4.45 12.02 -8.54
N ASP A 130 5.20 11.18 -7.85
CA ASP A 130 5.86 10.00 -8.44
C ASP A 130 4.83 8.95 -8.88
N MET A 131 3.76 8.76 -8.11
CA MET A 131 2.64 7.90 -8.50
C MET A 131 1.93 8.41 -9.76
N ALA A 132 1.64 9.72 -9.85
CA ALA A 132 1.03 10.29 -11.04
C ALA A 132 1.92 10.11 -12.28
N ARG A 133 3.24 10.30 -12.14
CA ARG A 133 4.21 10.02 -13.20
C ARG A 133 4.24 8.53 -13.57
N ALA A 134 4.17 7.64 -12.59
CA ALA A 134 4.10 6.20 -12.82
C ALA A 134 2.81 5.84 -13.58
N CYS A 135 1.67 6.45 -13.27
CA CYS A 135 0.44 6.25 -14.05
C CYS A 135 0.59 6.72 -15.51
N GLN A 136 1.26 7.84 -15.76
CA GLN A 136 1.52 8.34 -17.13
C GLN A 136 2.44 7.41 -17.92
N ASN A 137 3.42 6.81 -17.25
CA ASN A 137 4.41 5.91 -17.85
C ASN A 137 3.97 4.44 -17.83
N TYR A 138 2.77 4.14 -17.30
CA TYR A 138 2.30 2.77 -17.24
C TYR A 138 1.97 2.29 -18.65
N LEU A 139 2.77 1.34 -19.14
CA LEU A 139 2.55 0.74 -20.46
C LEU A 139 1.17 0.10 -20.46
N LYS A 140 0.30 0.57 -21.38
CA LYS A 140 -0.90 -0.18 -21.70
C LYS A 140 -0.43 -1.53 -22.22
N LYS A 141 -0.77 -2.62 -21.52
CA LYS A 141 -0.74 -3.95 -22.14
C LYS A 141 -1.71 -3.85 -23.32
N THR A 142 -1.15 -3.75 -24.53
CA THR A 142 -1.85 -4.02 -25.79
C THR A 142 -2.30 -5.47 -25.81
#